data_AF-A0A2D5UII8-F1
#
_entry.id   AF-A0A2D5UII8-F1
#
_cell.length_a   1.000
_cell.length_b   1.000
_cell.length_c   1.000
_cell.angle_alpha   90.00
_cell.angle_beta   90.00
_cell.angle_gamma   90.00
#
_symmetry.space_group_name_H-M   'P 1'
#
loop_
_entity.id
_entity.type
_entity.pdbx_description
1 polymer ?
#
loop_
_entity_poly.entity_id
_entity_poly.type
_entity_poly.pdbx_seq_one_letter_code
_entity_poly.pdbx_strand_id
1 'polypeptide(L)'
;MKQQDINNLIDKYYDASLSSDEELFLKNYLENNDEEEYNLVRSQLQIMNDISTKEASLDNSFDEKLLQEISESNPNKSKRYYLQRTLSGIAATILILISVWVVTNILSTKEAYGTINDSHTAFSETKKILQKVSGNIKKGVKPVSKTVKKAEEGLNKTSKVKNIKKLNNAGLLLKSMNKVTVKFGKL
;
A
#
# COMPACT_ATOMS: atom_id res chain seq x y z
N MET A 1 28.66 -46.47 16.16
CA MET A 1 28.41 -45.68 14.93
C MET A 1 29.70 -45.68 14.12
N LYS A 2 29.60 -45.67 12.79
CA LYS A 2 30.78 -45.79 11.91
C LYS A 2 31.42 -44.41 11.76
N GLN A 3 32.74 -44.37 11.61
CA GLN A 3 33.57 -43.16 11.43
C GLN A 3 33.02 -42.20 10.35
N GLN A 4 32.31 -42.73 9.36
CA GLN A 4 31.64 -41.97 8.29
C GLN A 4 30.54 -41.01 8.77
N ASP A 5 30.00 -41.22 9.97
CA ASP A 5 28.98 -40.35 10.55
C ASP A 5 29.59 -39.10 11.20
N ILE A 6 30.86 -39.15 11.64
CA ILE A 6 31.51 -38.04 12.39
C ILE A 6 31.96 -36.92 11.47
N ASN A 7 32.59 -37.23 10.33
CA ASN A 7 33.01 -36.21 9.37
C ASN A 7 31.81 -35.41 8.83
N ASN A 8 30.69 -36.09 8.59
CA ASN A 8 29.44 -35.43 8.19
C ASN A 8 28.89 -34.51 9.30
N LEU A 9 29.03 -34.88 10.57
CA LEU A 9 28.66 -34.01 11.69
C LEU A 9 29.58 -32.79 11.79
N ILE A 10 30.87 -32.95 11.53
CA ILE A 10 31.84 -31.84 11.49
C ILE A 10 31.50 -30.87 10.34
N ASP A 11 31.20 -31.38 9.15
CA ASP A 11 30.79 -30.54 8.01
C ASP A 11 29.53 -29.74 8.34
N LYS A 12 28.49 -30.42 8.87
CA LYS A 12 27.26 -29.76 9.32
C LYS A 12 27.49 -28.72 10.43
N TYR A 13 28.47 -28.95 11.30
CA TYR A 13 28.86 -28.01 12.35
C TYR A 13 29.39 -26.70 11.74
N TYR A 14 30.27 -26.80 10.74
CA TYR A 14 30.75 -25.63 10.00
C TYR A 14 29.65 -24.95 9.17
N ASP A 15 28.69 -25.72 8.67
CA ASP A 15 27.50 -25.19 7.97
C ASP A 15 26.43 -24.61 8.93
N ALA A 16 26.67 -24.62 10.25
CA ALA A 16 25.73 -24.18 11.28
C ALA A 16 24.33 -24.83 11.16
N SER A 17 24.28 -26.09 10.72
CA SER A 17 23.05 -26.85 10.44
C SER A 17 22.83 -28.02 11.41
N LEU A 18 23.67 -28.13 12.43
CA LEU A 18 23.62 -29.17 13.45
C LEU A 18 22.47 -28.95 14.44
N SER A 19 21.80 -30.02 14.85
CA SER A 19 20.88 -29.97 15.99
C SER A 19 21.62 -30.01 17.33
N SER A 20 20.99 -29.53 18.41
CA SER A 20 21.62 -29.48 19.74
C SER A 20 22.03 -30.86 20.28
N ASP A 21 21.23 -31.90 19.99
CA ASP A 21 21.55 -33.28 20.40
C ASP A 21 22.75 -33.85 19.63
N GLU A 22 22.85 -33.55 18.33
CA GLU A 22 23.99 -33.91 17.49
C GLU A 22 25.27 -33.17 17.90
N GLU A 23 25.16 -31.90 18.27
CA GLU A 23 26.29 -31.09 18.75
C GLU A 23 26.84 -31.61 20.07
N LEU A 24 25.96 -31.93 21.02
CA LEU A 24 26.36 -32.53 22.28
C LEU A 24 27.04 -33.89 22.08
N PHE A 25 26.52 -34.71 21.15
CA PHE A 25 27.14 -35.97 20.78
C PHE A 25 28.53 -35.77 20.16
N LEU A 26 28.67 -34.84 19.20
CA LEU A 26 29.94 -34.54 18.54
C LEU A 26 30.99 -34.05 19.55
N LYS A 27 30.58 -33.16 20.47
CA LYS A 27 31.45 -32.67 21.55
C LYS A 27 31.92 -33.81 22.45
N ASN A 28 31.01 -34.65 22.94
CA ASN A 28 31.35 -35.81 23.78
C ASN A 28 32.26 -36.80 23.04
N TYR A 29 32.04 -37.00 21.74
CA TYR A 29 32.88 -37.88 20.93
C TYR A 29 34.30 -37.33 20.80
N LEU A 30 34.45 -36.04 20.49
CA LEU A 30 35.75 -35.38 20.31
C LEU A 30 36.51 -35.17 21.62
N GLU A 31 35.82 -35.08 22.76
CA GLU A 31 36.48 -35.05 24.07
C GLU A 31 37.14 -36.40 24.41
N ASN A 32 36.50 -37.51 24.04
CA ASN A 32 36.95 -38.88 24.34
C ASN A 32 37.84 -39.51 23.24
N ASN A 33 38.01 -38.84 22.10
CA ASN A 33 38.81 -39.33 20.98
C ASN A 33 40.10 -38.49 20.79
N ASP A 34 41.25 -39.15 20.83
CA ASP A 34 42.59 -38.56 20.68
C ASP A 34 43.22 -38.81 19.29
N GLU A 35 42.42 -39.17 18.28
CA GLU A 35 42.87 -39.30 16.88
C GLU A 35 43.44 -37.97 16.35
N GLU A 36 44.63 -38.01 15.73
CA GLU A 36 45.31 -36.83 15.20
C GLU A 36 44.48 -36.07 14.15
N GLU A 37 43.63 -36.78 13.39
CA GLU A 37 42.76 -36.22 12.34
C GLU A 37 41.78 -35.18 12.90
N TYR A 38 41.34 -35.33 14.16
CA TYR A 38 40.35 -34.44 14.78
C TYR A 38 40.95 -33.39 15.72
N ASN A 39 42.27 -33.34 15.87
CA ASN A 39 42.95 -32.47 16.82
C ASN A 39 42.62 -30.97 16.58
N LEU A 40 42.56 -30.57 15.30
CA LEU A 40 42.21 -29.19 14.93
C LEU A 40 40.78 -28.84 15.37
N VAL A 41 39.79 -29.66 15.02
CA VAL A 41 38.38 -29.42 15.35
C VAL A 41 38.17 -29.43 16.87
N ARG A 42 38.81 -30.38 17.57
CA ARG A 42 38.78 -30.45 19.04
C ARG A 42 39.35 -29.19 19.68
N SER A 43 40.51 -28.72 19.22
CA SER A 43 41.12 -27.49 19.76
C SER A 43 40.23 -26.27 19.57
N GLN A 44 39.55 -26.15 18.43
CA GLN A 44 38.61 -25.06 18.16
C GLN A 44 37.41 -25.11 19.10
N LEU A 45 36.79 -26.29 19.26
CA LEU A 45 35.67 -26.48 20.19
C LEU A 45 36.07 -26.21 21.63
N GLN A 46 37.28 -26.59 22.03
CA GLN A 46 37.81 -26.33 23.36
C GLN A 46 38.00 -24.82 23.60
N ILE A 47 38.60 -24.09 22.66
CA ILE A 47 38.74 -22.62 22.75
C ILE A 47 37.35 -21.96 22.85
N MET A 48 36.39 -22.41 22.06
CA MET A 48 35.04 -21.85 22.08
C MET A 48 34.31 -22.13 23.39
N ASN A 49 34.47 -23.32 23.96
CA ASN A 49 33.99 -23.64 25.29
C ASN A 49 34.69 -22.81 26.37
N ASP A 50 36.00 -22.63 26.28
CA ASP A 50 36.76 -21.82 27.24
C ASP A 50 36.32 -20.36 27.20
N ILE A 51 36.01 -19.81 26.02
CA ILE A 51 35.45 -18.46 25.86
C ILE A 51 34.02 -18.39 26.41
N SER A 52 33.23 -19.46 26.25
CA SER A 52 31.84 -19.49 26.72
C SER A 52 31.71 -19.75 28.23
N THR A 53 32.66 -20.48 28.82
CA THR A 53 32.66 -20.88 30.24
C THR A 53 33.44 -19.93 31.12
N LYS A 54 34.48 -19.28 30.59
CA LYS A 54 34.97 -18.04 31.16
C LYS A 54 33.87 -17.03 30.88
N GLU A 55 32.96 -16.87 31.83
CA GLU A 55 32.24 -15.63 31.99
C GLU A 55 33.31 -14.54 32.00
N ALA A 56 33.59 -13.97 30.83
CA ALA A 56 34.27 -12.71 30.73
C ALA A 56 33.31 -11.78 31.44
N SER A 57 33.54 -11.57 32.74
CA SER A 57 32.71 -10.74 33.59
C SER A 57 32.62 -9.42 32.85
N LEU A 58 31.46 -9.19 32.23
CA LEU A 58 31.23 -7.95 31.50
C LEU A 58 31.42 -6.86 32.54
N ASP A 59 32.31 -5.93 32.25
CA ASP A 59 32.56 -4.82 33.14
C ASP A 59 31.22 -4.12 33.45
N ASN A 60 31.06 -3.59 34.66
CA ASN A 60 29.82 -2.90 35.05
C ASN A 60 29.51 -1.70 34.14
N SER A 61 30.50 -1.23 33.36
CA SER A 61 30.34 -0.20 32.32
C SER A 61 29.82 -0.70 30.96
N PHE A 62 29.74 -2.02 30.74
CA PHE A 62 29.30 -2.60 29.47
C PHE A 62 27.85 -2.23 29.16
N ASP A 63 26.96 -2.41 30.15
CA ASP A 63 25.55 -2.09 30.01
C ASP A 63 25.34 -0.59 29.77
N GLU A 64 26.09 0.27 30.47
CA GLU A 64 26.06 1.72 30.26
C GLU A 64 26.49 2.11 28.84
N LYS A 65 27.61 1.55 28.34
CA LYS A 65 28.10 1.80 26.98
C LYS A 65 27.16 1.27 25.91
N LEU A 66 26.56 0.10 26.13
CA LEU A 66 25.59 -0.49 25.22
C LEU A 66 24.33 0.37 25.15
N LEU A 67 23.80 0.79 26.30
CA LEU A 67 22.63 1.68 26.36
C LEU A 67 22.93 3.05 25.74
N GLN A 68 24.15 3.56 25.91
CA GLN A 68 24.59 4.80 25.28
C GLN A 68 24.64 4.66 23.75
N GLU A 69 25.27 3.62 23.22
CA GLU A 69 25.36 3.40 21.77
C GLU A 69 23.97 3.16 21.13
N ILE A 70 23.11 2.38 21.79
CA ILE A 70 21.72 2.19 21.35
C ILE A 70 20.97 3.52 21.36
N SER A 71 21.19 4.36 22.39
CA SER A 71 20.54 5.66 22.51
C SER A 71 21.05 6.67 21.49
N GLU A 72 22.35 6.67 21.20
CA GLU A 72 22.99 7.53 20.19
C GLU A 72 22.65 7.10 18.76
N SER A 73 22.37 5.81 18.53
CA SER A 73 21.88 5.28 17.25
C SER A 73 20.46 5.73 16.90
N ASN A 74 19.74 6.40 17.82
CA ASN A 74 18.44 6.98 17.51
C ASN A 74 18.57 8.03 16.38
N PRO A 75 17.84 7.88 15.27
CA PRO A 75 17.98 8.74 14.11
C PRO A 75 17.30 10.08 14.36
N ASN A 76 17.94 10.97 15.11
CA ASN A 76 17.52 12.36 15.21
C ASN A 76 17.57 13.09 13.83
N LYS A 77 18.15 12.43 12.82
CA LYS A 77 18.04 12.82 11.41
C LYS A 77 16.61 12.68 10.84
N SER A 78 15.77 11.78 11.34
CA SER A 78 14.41 11.59 10.81
C SER A 78 13.44 12.68 11.30
N LYS A 79 13.53 13.09 12.57
CA LYS A 79 12.66 14.16 13.13
C LYS A 79 12.81 15.48 12.39
N ARG A 80 14.03 15.86 12.00
CA ARG A 80 14.29 17.09 11.24
C ARG A 80 13.68 17.04 9.83
N TYR A 81 13.71 15.88 9.17
CA TYR A 81 13.09 15.68 7.86
C TYR A 81 11.56 15.70 7.94
N TYR A 82 10.97 15.10 8.97
CA TYR A 82 9.52 15.16 9.21
C TYR A 82 9.04 16.58 9.51
N LEU A 83 9.75 17.33 10.37
CA LEU A 83 9.44 18.74 10.65
C LEU A 83 9.55 19.61 9.39
N GLN A 84 10.59 19.44 8.56
CA GLN A 84 10.71 20.16 7.29
C GLN A 84 9.56 19.83 6.32
N ARG A 85 9.11 18.57 6.29
CA ARG A 85 7.98 18.15 5.45
C ARG A 85 6.65 18.72 5.93
N THR A 86 6.41 18.85 7.23
CA THR A 86 5.18 19.47 7.75
C THR A 86 5.17 20.99 7.57
N LEU A 87 6.29 21.68 7.75
CA LEU A 87 6.41 23.11 7.46
C LEU A 87 6.18 23.42 5.97
N SER A 88 6.70 22.57 5.07
CA SER A 88 6.47 22.73 3.62
C SER A 88 5.00 22.58 3.23
N GLY A 89 4.22 21.74 3.94
CA GLY A 89 2.78 21.59 3.71
C GLY A 89 1.99 22.84 4.07
N ILE A 90 2.32 23.47 5.21
CA ILE A 90 1.67 24.70 5.67
C ILE A 90 1.99 25.88 4.74
N ALA A 91 3.24 25.99 4.27
CA ALA A 91 3.61 27.03 3.31
C ALA A 91 2.85 26.89 1.98
N ALA A 92 2.65 25.66 1.50
CA ALA A 92 1.92 25.40 0.26
C ALA A 92 0.44 25.78 0.35
N THR A 93 -0.24 25.51 1.48
CA THR A 93 -1.65 25.91 1.65
C THR A 93 -1.81 27.43 1.71
N ILE A 94 -0.90 28.13 2.37
CA ILE A 94 -0.87 29.59 2.40
C ILE A 94 -0.65 30.17 0.99
N LEU A 95 0.29 29.61 0.22
CA LEU A 95 0.52 30.03 -1.16
C LEU A 95 -0.69 29.80 -2.06
N ILE A 96 -1.42 28.68 -1.91
CA ILE A 96 -2.65 28.43 -2.66
C ILE A 96 -3.73 29.47 -2.29
N LEU A 97 -3.90 29.80 -1.01
CA LEU A 97 -4.86 30.81 -0.58
C LEU A 97 -4.52 32.20 -1.15
N ILE A 98 -3.24 32.59 -1.11
CA ILE A 98 -2.77 33.85 -1.70
C ILE A 98 -2.98 33.83 -3.22
N SER A 99 -2.64 32.73 -3.90
CA SER A 99 -2.84 32.59 -5.34
C SER A 99 -4.31 32.72 -5.73
N VAL A 100 -5.22 32.09 -5.00
CA VAL A 100 -6.67 32.21 -5.25
C VAL A 100 -7.12 33.65 -5.05
N TRP A 101 -6.71 34.29 -3.96
CA TRP A 101 -7.08 35.69 -3.66
C TRP A 101 -6.58 36.68 -4.73
N VAL A 102 -5.34 36.52 -5.20
CA VAL A 102 -4.76 37.32 -6.28
C VAL A 102 -5.51 37.09 -7.59
N VAL A 103 -5.80 35.84 -7.94
CA VAL A 103 -6.55 35.53 -9.17
C VAL A 103 -7.95 36.14 -9.09
N THR A 104 -8.67 36.00 -7.98
CA THR A 104 -10.05 36.48 -7.87
C THR A 104 -10.19 37.99 -7.78
N ASN A 105 -9.20 38.69 -7.20
CA ASN A 105 -9.32 40.13 -6.94
C ASN A 105 -8.49 41.01 -7.86
N ILE A 106 -7.38 40.49 -8.41
CA ILE A 106 -6.44 41.28 -9.24
C ILE A 106 -6.55 40.87 -10.71
N LEU A 107 -6.64 39.57 -11.00
CA LEU A 107 -6.63 39.07 -12.39
C LEU A 107 -8.02 38.79 -12.96
N SER A 108 -9.04 38.62 -12.12
CA SER A 108 -10.43 38.58 -12.56
C SER A 108 -10.81 39.96 -13.04
N THR A 109 -10.61 40.20 -14.33
CA THR A 109 -11.35 41.24 -15.05
C THR A 109 -12.82 40.91 -14.83
N LYS A 110 -13.49 41.70 -13.99
CA LYS A 110 -14.95 41.68 -13.91
C LYS A 110 -15.42 42.03 -15.33
N GLU A 111 -15.82 41.02 -16.10
CA GLU A 111 -16.58 41.26 -17.32
C GLU A 111 -17.83 42.01 -16.87
N ALA A 112 -17.84 43.30 -17.15
CA ALA A 112 -19.01 44.12 -16.95
C ALA A 112 -20.09 43.52 -17.85
N TYR A 113 -21.10 42.88 -17.24
CA TYR A 113 -22.32 42.51 -17.94
C TYR A 113 -23.06 43.79 -18.31
N GLY A 114 -22.59 44.44 -19.38
CA GLY A 114 -23.28 45.52 -20.05
C GLY A 114 -24.11 44.97 -21.20
N THR A 115 -25.21 45.64 -21.51
CA THR A 115 -26.00 45.41 -22.72
C THR A 115 -25.08 45.52 -23.95
N ILE A 116 -24.87 44.40 -24.65
CA ILE A 116 -24.13 44.39 -25.90
C ILE A 116 -25.01 45.07 -26.95
N ASN A 117 -24.65 46.29 -27.36
CA ASN A 117 -25.45 47.12 -28.27
C ASN A 117 -25.47 46.62 -29.73
N ASP A 118 -24.74 45.54 -30.05
CA ASP A 118 -24.71 44.92 -31.37
C ASP A 118 -25.28 43.48 -31.35
N SER A 119 -26.39 43.29 -32.05
CA SER A 119 -27.17 42.04 -32.10
C SER A 119 -26.36 40.86 -32.68
N HIS A 120 -25.47 41.14 -33.65
CA HIS A 120 -24.65 40.11 -34.27
C HIS A 120 -23.61 39.53 -33.30
N THR A 121 -22.97 40.39 -32.53
CA THR A 121 -21.99 39.99 -31.51
C THR A 121 -22.66 39.19 -30.38
N ALA A 122 -23.83 39.63 -29.91
CA ALA A 122 -24.62 38.92 -28.88
C ALA A 122 -25.06 37.51 -29.31
N PHE A 123 -25.43 37.34 -30.58
CA PHE A 123 -25.78 36.02 -31.12
C PHE A 123 -24.57 35.09 -31.16
N SER A 124 -23.39 35.60 -31.51
CA SER A 124 -22.15 34.82 -31.57
C SER A 124 -21.71 34.32 -30.18
N GLU A 125 -21.78 35.18 -29.17
CA GLU A 125 -21.56 34.88 -27.74
C GLU A 125 -22.52 33.80 -27.26
N THR A 126 -23.82 33.97 -27.53
CA THR A 126 -24.87 33.01 -27.16
C THR A 126 -24.64 31.65 -27.81
N LYS A 127 -24.29 31.62 -29.11
CA LYS A 127 -23.97 30.37 -29.82
C LYS A 127 -22.78 29.65 -29.20
N LYS A 128 -21.74 30.39 -28.81
CA LYS A 128 -20.55 29.86 -28.15
C LYS A 128 -20.89 29.25 -26.79
N ILE A 129 -21.73 29.92 -26.00
CA ILE A 129 -22.23 29.40 -24.71
C ILE A 129 -23.06 28.13 -24.93
N LEU A 130 -23.98 28.13 -25.90
CA LEU A 130 -24.84 26.99 -26.19
C LEU A 130 -24.04 25.77 -26.68
N GLN A 131 -23.01 25.99 -27.50
CA GLN A 131 -22.07 24.96 -27.91
C GLN A 131 -21.29 24.38 -26.72
N LYS A 132 -20.85 25.22 -25.77
CA LYS A 132 -20.17 24.79 -24.55
C LYS A 132 -21.08 23.94 -23.66
N VAL A 133 -22.33 24.35 -23.48
CA VAL A 133 -23.36 23.60 -22.74
C VAL A 133 -23.65 22.26 -23.41
N SER A 134 -23.87 22.23 -24.72
CA SER A 134 -24.09 21.02 -25.50
C SER A 134 -22.91 20.03 -25.40
N GLY A 135 -21.68 20.54 -25.49
CA GLY A 135 -20.47 19.74 -25.30
C GLY A 135 -20.37 19.13 -23.89
N ASN A 136 -20.75 19.88 -22.86
CA ASN A 136 -20.75 19.41 -21.47
C ASN A 136 -21.84 18.35 -21.22
N ILE A 137 -23.05 18.53 -21.77
CA ILE A 137 -24.10 17.51 -21.73
C ILE A 137 -23.59 16.22 -22.38
N LYS A 138 -23.03 16.30 -23.60
CA LYS A 138 -22.47 15.14 -24.31
C LYS A 138 -21.38 14.41 -23.52
N LYS A 139 -20.56 15.15 -22.77
CA LYS A 139 -19.55 14.58 -21.86
C LYS A 139 -20.21 13.88 -20.66
N GLY A 140 -21.28 14.45 -20.09
CA GLY A 140 -22.03 13.87 -18.98
C GLY A 140 -22.84 12.61 -19.33
N VAL A 141 -23.42 12.51 -20.53
CA VAL A 141 -24.18 11.32 -20.94
C VAL A 141 -23.32 10.16 -21.45
N LYS A 142 -22.07 10.41 -21.86
CA LYS A 142 -21.12 9.36 -22.30
C LYS A 142 -20.85 8.26 -21.26
N PRO A 143 -20.56 8.55 -19.98
CA PRO A 143 -20.38 7.50 -18.97
C PRO A 143 -21.68 6.74 -18.71
N VAL A 144 -22.82 7.42 -18.68
CA VAL A 144 -24.14 6.79 -18.49
C VAL A 144 -24.45 5.80 -19.60
N SER A 145 -24.24 6.16 -20.87
CA SER A 145 -24.50 5.25 -21.99
C SER A 145 -23.55 4.05 -22.01
N LYS A 146 -22.29 4.22 -21.60
CA LYS A 146 -21.34 3.10 -21.43
C LYS A 146 -21.77 2.14 -20.32
N THR A 147 -22.26 2.67 -19.20
CA THR A 147 -22.75 1.84 -18.08
C THR A 147 -24.02 1.07 -18.47
N VAL A 148 -24.96 1.72 -19.16
CA VAL A 148 -26.19 1.07 -19.66
C VAL A 148 -25.86 -0.05 -20.64
N LYS A 149 -24.95 0.19 -21.61
CA LYS A 149 -24.50 -0.86 -22.55
C LYS A 149 -23.84 -2.06 -21.84
N LYS A 150 -22.98 -1.81 -20.85
CA LYS A 150 -22.37 -2.89 -20.05
C LYS A 150 -23.41 -3.67 -19.23
N ALA A 151 -24.42 -2.99 -18.68
CA ALA A 151 -25.51 -3.64 -17.96
C ALA A 151 -26.35 -4.53 -18.90
N GLU A 152 -26.65 -4.04 -20.12
CA GLU A 152 -27.38 -4.78 -21.14
C GLU A 152 -26.60 -6.01 -21.65
N GLU A 153 -25.29 -5.87 -21.86
CA GLU A 153 -24.40 -7.00 -22.19
C GLU A 153 -24.33 -8.03 -21.05
N GLY A 154 -24.31 -7.58 -19.80
CA GLY A 154 -24.34 -8.45 -18.61
C GLY A 154 -25.65 -9.23 -18.50
N LEU A 155 -26.79 -8.58 -18.77
CA LEU A 155 -28.12 -9.20 -18.78
C LEU A 155 -28.29 -10.19 -19.94
N ASN A 156 -27.70 -9.92 -21.10
CA ASN A 156 -27.72 -10.84 -22.24
C ASN A 156 -26.82 -12.07 -22.05
N LYS A 157 -25.77 -11.96 -21.24
CA LYS A 157 -24.93 -13.11 -20.85
C LYS A 157 -25.63 -14.00 -19.82
N THR A 158 -26.40 -13.42 -18.90
CA THR A 158 -27.16 -14.18 -17.90
C THR A 158 -28.43 -14.80 -18.48
N SER A 159 -29.07 -14.19 -19.48
CA SER A 159 -30.22 -14.79 -20.17
C SER A 159 -29.90 -16.04 -21.01
N LYS A 160 -28.63 -16.24 -21.40
CA LYS A 160 -28.15 -17.49 -22.04
C LYS A 160 -27.99 -18.66 -21.05
N VAL A 161 -28.00 -18.41 -19.74
CA VAL A 161 -27.93 -19.46 -18.71
C VAL A 161 -29.34 -20.00 -18.46
N LYS A 162 -29.62 -21.19 -18.97
CA LYS A 162 -30.95 -21.81 -19.17
C LYS A 162 -31.77 -22.17 -17.91
N ASN A 163 -31.46 -21.63 -16.73
CA ASN A 163 -32.11 -22.00 -15.46
C ASN A 163 -32.80 -20.83 -14.75
N ILE A 164 -33.66 -20.11 -15.46
CA ILE A 164 -34.30 -18.88 -14.96
C ILE A 164 -35.83 -19.01 -14.95
N LYS A 165 -36.37 -19.97 -14.19
CA LYS A 165 -37.81 -19.94 -13.83
C LYS A 165 -38.11 -19.00 -12.65
N LYS A 166 -37.14 -18.75 -11.76
CA LYS A 166 -37.33 -17.86 -10.58
C LYS A 166 -37.15 -16.37 -10.86
N LEU A 167 -36.32 -15.97 -11.83
CA LEU A 167 -36.04 -14.56 -12.12
C LEU A 167 -37.10 -13.93 -13.05
N ASN A 168 -37.86 -14.74 -13.81
CA ASN A 168 -39.00 -14.25 -14.59
C ASN A 168 -40.11 -13.71 -13.66
N ASN A 169 -40.34 -14.37 -12.52
CA ASN A 169 -41.29 -13.90 -11.50
C ASN A 169 -40.81 -12.59 -10.84
N ALA A 170 -39.50 -12.45 -10.60
CA ALA A 170 -38.92 -11.21 -10.10
C ALA A 170 -39.03 -10.06 -11.12
N GLY A 171 -38.81 -10.35 -12.42
CA GLY A 171 -39.00 -9.37 -13.50
C GLY A 171 -40.45 -8.93 -13.67
N LEU A 172 -41.42 -9.83 -13.48
CA LEU A 172 -42.84 -9.49 -13.47
C LEU A 172 -43.23 -8.63 -12.25
N LEU A 173 -42.68 -8.89 -11.07
CA LEU A 173 -42.90 -8.06 -9.88
C LEU A 173 -42.33 -6.65 -10.07
N LEU A 174 -41.12 -6.52 -10.59
CA LEU A 174 -40.53 -5.20 -10.88
C LEU A 174 -41.29 -4.44 -11.99
N LYS A 175 -41.80 -5.16 -13.00
CA LYS A 175 -42.66 -4.57 -14.04
C LYS A 175 -44.01 -4.11 -13.47
N SER A 176 -44.55 -4.81 -12.48
CA SER A 176 -45.76 -4.39 -11.78
C SER A 176 -45.54 -3.19 -10.86
N MET A 177 -44.34 -3.04 -10.27
CA MET A 177 -43.99 -1.86 -9.46
C MET A 177 -43.82 -0.59 -10.30
N ASN A 178 -43.48 -0.68 -11.58
CA ASN A 178 -43.47 0.48 -12.49
C ASN A 178 -44.86 0.86 -13.02
N LYS A 179 -45.90 0.08 -12.69
CA LYS A 179 -47.29 0.39 -13.05
C LYS A 179 -48.01 1.01 -11.86
N VAL A 180 -47.45 2.08 -11.29
CA VAL A 180 -48.23 2.96 -10.41
C VAL A 180 -49.25 3.66 -11.30
N THR A 181 -50.51 3.29 -11.06
CA THR A 181 -51.72 3.87 -11.64
C THR A 181 -51.71 5.39 -11.51
N VAL A 182 -51.60 6.09 -12.65
CA VAL A 182 -52.08 7.47 -12.75
C VAL A 182 -53.61 7.41 -12.67
N LYS A 183 -54.17 7.56 -11.47
CA LYS A 183 -55.58 7.94 -11.32
C LYS A 183 -55.67 9.37 -11.85
N PHE A 184 -56.06 9.50 -13.11
CA PHE A 184 -56.55 10.76 -13.65
C PHE A 184 -57.74 11.21 -12.80
N GLY A 185 -57.59 12.31 -12.07
CA GLY A 185 -58.72 13.06 -11.55
C GLY A 185 -59.53 13.55 -12.74
N LYS A 186 -60.80 13.14 -12.82
CA LYS A 186 -61.80 13.80 -13.66
C LYS A 186 -62.08 15.18 -13.06
N LEU A 187 -62.17 16.16 -13.96
CA LEU A 187 -62.84 17.45 -13.77
C LEU A 187 -64.25 17.28 -13.22
#